data_AF-A0AA35CNE9-F1
#
_entry.id   AF-A0AA35CNE9-F1
#
_cell.length_a   1.000
_cell.length_b   1.000
_cell.length_c   1.000
_cell.angle_alpha   90.00
_cell.angle_beta   90.00
_cell.angle_gamma   90.00
#
_symmetry.space_group_name_H-M   'P 1'
#
loop_
_entity.id
_entity.type
_entity.pdbx_description
1 polymer ?
#
loop_
_entity_poly.entity_id
_entity_poly.type
_entity_poly.pdbx_seq_one_letter_code
_entity_poly.pdbx_strand_id
1 'polypeptide(L)'
;MDADRSGPAGGQQEIRPGPVRPESRHDPDEIVCIAVDKVFDYCFDETTVTRCIPLEGQPHGTPVSCALRTQEATCRIVGNPEYTDGGMANVNVVVTVPATVRVGECHEFTITFPVFRSLQLCIPEGTRLGCEVTGTCFCDLIDANADERSEELCCVANLCVVLHTTARVRLLVPSYGFCAPGPCRDAPCSRPQGHPAGCEE
;
A
#
# COMPACT_ATOMS: atom_id res chain seq x y z
N MET A 1 -13.94 -45.72 9.43
CA MET A 1 -14.55 -44.60 8.70
C MET A 1 -14.37 -43.38 9.57
N ASP A 2 -13.29 -42.65 9.38
CA ASP A 2 -13.18 -41.26 9.81
C ASP A 2 -12.21 -40.58 8.85
N ALA A 3 -12.74 -39.56 8.18
CA ALA A 3 -12.08 -38.84 7.11
C ALA A 3 -11.34 -37.64 7.73
N ASP A 4 -10.02 -37.72 7.78
CA ASP A 4 -9.19 -36.55 8.05
C ASP A 4 -9.08 -35.72 6.78
N ARG A 5 -9.81 -34.60 6.75
CA ARG A 5 -9.91 -33.68 5.63
C ARG A 5 -9.00 -32.49 5.90
N SER A 6 -7.69 -32.72 5.81
CA SER A 6 -6.70 -31.65 5.72
C SER A 6 -6.86 -30.94 4.37
N GLY A 7 -7.46 -29.74 4.38
CA GLY A 7 -7.49 -28.84 3.22
C GLY A 7 -6.10 -28.22 2.99
N PRO A 8 -5.68 -27.97 1.74
CA PRO A 8 -4.38 -27.38 1.48
C PRO A 8 -4.40 -25.90 1.90
N ALA A 9 -3.42 -25.52 2.72
CA ALA A 9 -3.04 -24.14 2.92
C ALA A 9 -2.82 -23.47 1.55
N GLY A 10 -3.40 -22.28 1.36
CA GLY A 10 -3.23 -21.48 0.15
C GLY A 10 -1.77 -21.13 -0.03
N GLY A 11 -1.03 -21.94 -0.77
CA GLY A 11 0.34 -21.65 -1.18
C GLY A 11 0.33 -20.43 -2.08
N GLN A 12 1.04 -19.38 -1.68
CA GLN A 12 1.41 -18.29 -2.58
C GLN A 12 2.08 -18.93 -3.81
N GLN A 13 1.53 -18.68 -5.00
CA GLN A 13 2.07 -19.23 -6.23
C GLN A 13 3.44 -18.59 -6.47
N GLU A 14 4.50 -19.30 -6.12
CA GLU A 14 5.87 -18.86 -6.32
C GLU A 14 6.10 -18.62 -7.82
N ILE A 15 6.25 -17.36 -8.22
CA ILE A 15 6.55 -16.99 -9.60
C ILE A 15 7.97 -17.46 -9.89
N ARG A 16 8.08 -18.65 -10.49
CA ARG A 16 9.36 -19.18 -10.97
C ARG A 16 9.56 -18.77 -12.42
N PRO A 17 10.78 -18.38 -12.81
CA PRO A 17 11.11 -18.26 -14.21
C PRO A 17 10.73 -19.54 -14.96
N GLY A 18 10.10 -19.39 -16.13
CA GLY A 18 9.78 -20.53 -16.97
C GLY A 18 11.04 -21.30 -17.39
N PRO A 19 10.91 -22.60 -17.72
CA PRO A 19 12.05 -23.39 -18.18
C PRO A 19 12.66 -22.77 -19.46
N VAL A 20 13.99 -22.68 -19.51
CA VAL A 20 14.74 -22.23 -20.69
C VAL A 20 14.64 -23.30 -21.77
N ARG A 21 14.01 -22.97 -22.92
CA ARG A 21 13.96 -23.87 -24.07
C ARG A 21 15.33 -23.91 -24.78
N PRO A 22 15.89 -25.09 -25.09
CA PRO A 22 17.22 -25.21 -25.72
C PRO A 22 17.31 -24.52 -27.10
N GLU A 23 16.24 -24.60 -27.89
CA GLU A 23 16.20 -24.07 -29.26
C GLU A 23 16.09 -22.53 -29.37
N SER A 24 15.97 -21.81 -28.25
CA SER A 24 15.83 -20.34 -28.22
C SER A 24 16.93 -19.65 -27.42
N ARG A 25 18.09 -20.30 -27.23
CA ARG A 25 19.25 -19.63 -26.63
C ARG A 25 19.92 -18.74 -27.66
N HIS A 26 19.57 -17.47 -27.62
CA HIS A 26 20.41 -16.42 -28.16
C HIS A 26 21.42 -16.03 -27.08
N ASP A 27 22.64 -15.71 -27.48
CA ASP A 27 23.58 -15.04 -26.58
C ASP A 27 23.12 -13.59 -26.40
N PRO A 28 23.30 -13.00 -25.20
CA PRO A 28 22.98 -11.60 -25.00
C PRO A 28 23.88 -10.70 -25.84
N ASP A 29 23.32 -9.62 -26.38
CA ASP A 29 24.07 -8.62 -27.14
C ASP A 29 25.11 -7.91 -26.24
N GLU A 30 24.76 -7.72 -24.97
CA GLU A 30 25.64 -7.15 -23.95
C GLU A 30 25.23 -7.54 -22.52
N ILE A 31 26.13 -7.33 -21.56
CA ILE A 31 25.84 -7.42 -20.13
C ILE A 31 25.80 -6.01 -19.55
N VAL A 32 24.61 -5.58 -19.13
CA VAL A 32 24.40 -4.22 -18.60
C VAL A 32 24.41 -4.25 -17.07
N CYS A 33 25.09 -3.28 -16.46
CA CYS A 33 25.03 -3.04 -15.02
C CYS A 33 23.96 -2.00 -14.71
N ILE A 34 22.83 -2.44 -14.13
CA ILE A 34 21.72 -1.55 -13.76
C ILE A 34 21.69 -1.30 -12.26
N ALA A 35 21.36 -0.06 -11.88
CA ALA A 35 21.12 0.30 -10.49
C ALA A 35 19.61 0.34 -10.22
N VAL A 36 19.13 -0.57 -9.38
CA VAL A 36 17.70 -0.74 -9.08
C VAL A 36 17.50 -0.95 -7.59
N ASP A 37 16.27 -0.73 -7.12
CA ASP A 37 15.89 -1.08 -5.76
C ASP A 37 15.44 -2.54 -5.74
N LYS A 38 16.17 -3.39 -5.02
CA LYS A 38 15.80 -4.79 -4.80
C LYS A 38 14.91 -4.86 -3.57
N VAL A 39 13.72 -5.43 -3.74
CA VAL A 39 12.84 -5.83 -2.62
C VAL A 39 13.37 -7.13 -2.03
N PHE A 40 13.63 -7.15 -0.72
CA PHE A 40 14.06 -8.34 0.01
C PHE A 40 12.88 -9.07 0.65
N ASP A 41 11.94 -8.30 1.17
CA ASP A 41 10.69 -8.80 1.74
C ASP A 41 9.57 -7.80 1.50
N TYR A 42 8.35 -8.31 1.46
CA TYR A 42 7.15 -7.50 1.48
C TYR A 42 5.99 -8.28 2.09
N CYS A 43 5.15 -7.58 2.85
CA CYS A 43 3.93 -8.12 3.40
C CYS A 43 2.82 -7.08 3.35
N PHE A 44 1.57 -7.54 3.40
CA PHE A 44 0.42 -6.66 3.48
C PHE A 44 -0.39 -6.98 4.74
N ASP A 45 -1.04 -5.95 5.29
CA ASP A 45 -1.93 -6.07 6.43
C ASP A 45 -3.15 -5.16 6.22
N GLU A 46 -4.32 -5.67 6.58
CA GLU A 46 -5.56 -4.91 6.60
C GLU A 46 -5.95 -4.63 8.05
N THR A 47 -6.15 -3.36 8.38
CA THR A 47 -6.45 -2.97 9.75
C THR A 47 -7.46 -1.85 9.85
N THR A 48 -8.22 -1.90 10.93
CA THR A 48 -9.06 -0.79 11.38
C THR A 48 -8.41 -0.13 12.58
N VAL A 49 -8.28 1.20 12.55
CA VAL A 49 -7.80 2.00 13.69
C VAL A 49 -8.79 3.09 14.01
N THR A 50 -9.16 3.17 15.28
CA THR A 50 -10.04 4.21 15.82
C THR A 50 -9.20 5.24 16.57
N ARG A 51 -9.49 6.52 16.34
CA ARG A 51 -8.92 7.64 17.08
C ARG A 51 -10.03 8.59 17.47
N CYS A 52 -10.18 8.81 18.78
CA CYS A 52 -11.09 9.79 19.34
C CYS A 52 -10.30 10.98 19.88
N ILE A 53 -10.81 12.19 19.67
CA ILE A 53 -10.25 13.42 20.22
C ILE A 53 -11.38 14.25 20.84
N PRO A 54 -11.13 14.92 21.97
CA PRO A 54 -12.12 15.80 22.56
C PRO A 54 -12.38 17.00 21.64
N LEU A 55 -13.65 17.34 21.45
CA LEU A 55 -14.08 18.48 20.66
C LEU A 55 -15.17 19.23 21.45
N GLU A 56 -14.97 20.51 21.72
CA GLU A 56 -15.94 21.30 22.50
C GLU A 56 -16.77 22.20 21.59
N GLY A 57 -18.07 22.30 21.92
CA GLY A 57 -18.94 23.34 21.39
C GLY A 57 -19.41 23.16 19.95
N GLN A 58 -19.42 21.94 19.41
CA GLN A 58 -20.13 21.68 18.16
C GLN A 58 -21.60 21.36 18.44
N PRO A 59 -22.52 21.75 17.54
CA PRO A 59 -23.89 21.26 17.59
C PRO A 59 -23.97 19.78 17.19
N HIS A 60 -24.86 19.03 17.83
CA HIS A 60 -25.22 17.69 17.35
C HIS A 60 -25.64 17.69 15.88
N GLY A 61 -25.21 16.68 15.14
CA GLY A 61 -25.50 16.54 13.70
C GLY A 61 -24.68 17.47 12.81
N THR A 62 -23.66 18.15 13.36
CA THR A 62 -22.68 18.87 12.53
C THR A 62 -22.01 17.90 11.55
N PRO A 63 -22.02 18.18 10.23
CA PRO A 63 -21.45 17.28 9.27
C PRO A 63 -19.94 17.17 9.46
N VAL A 64 -19.44 15.94 9.48
CA VAL A 64 -18.01 15.64 9.57
C VAL A 64 -17.57 14.89 8.32
N SER A 65 -16.43 15.28 7.77
CA SER A 65 -15.77 14.55 6.68
C SER A 65 -14.32 14.25 7.01
N CYS A 66 -13.82 13.14 6.48
CA CYS A 66 -12.46 12.67 6.69
C CYS A 66 -11.84 12.25 5.36
N ALA A 67 -10.59 12.66 5.12
CA ALA A 67 -9.81 12.25 3.97
C ALA A 67 -8.40 11.82 4.39
N LEU A 68 -8.05 10.57 4.12
CA LEU A 68 -6.68 10.06 4.36
C LEU A 68 -5.69 10.70 3.38
N ARG A 69 -4.53 11.11 3.90
CA ARG A 69 -3.39 11.60 3.13
C ARG A 69 -2.36 10.48 2.98
N THR A 70 -2.74 9.42 2.27
CA THR A 70 -1.95 8.18 2.22
C THR A 70 -0.58 8.33 1.57
N GLN A 71 -0.41 9.31 0.68
CA GLN A 71 0.88 9.64 0.05
C GLN A 71 1.90 10.21 1.06
N GLU A 72 1.43 10.67 2.22
CA GLU A 72 2.25 11.19 3.30
C GLU A 72 2.38 10.20 4.46
N ALA A 73 1.92 8.96 4.26
CA ALA A 73 2.11 7.92 5.23
C ALA A 73 3.61 7.64 5.42
N THR A 74 4.00 7.41 6.67
CA THR A 74 5.39 7.07 7.02
C THR A 74 5.42 5.79 7.84
N CYS A 75 6.46 4.97 7.63
CA CYS A 75 6.74 3.80 8.45
C CYS A 75 8.14 3.89 9.04
N ARG A 76 8.29 3.41 10.27
CA ARG A 76 9.62 3.26 10.88
C ARG A 76 9.63 2.10 11.86
N ILE A 77 10.82 1.54 12.05
CA ILE A 77 11.09 0.58 13.11
C ILE A 77 11.11 1.33 14.45
N VAL A 78 10.52 0.72 15.47
CA VAL A 78 10.48 1.18 16.85
C VAL A 78 11.31 0.24 17.69
N GLY A 79 12.29 0.78 18.41
CA GLY A 79 13.25 -0.04 19.16
C GLY A 79 14.26 -0.74 18.25
N ASN A 80 14.89 -1.79 18.80
CA ASN A 80 15.94 -2.53 18.12
C ASN A 80 15.36 -3.80 17.46
N PRO A 81 15.68 -4.08 16.19
CA PRO A 81 15.36 -5.37 15.57
C PRO A 81 16.01 -6.54 16.31
N GLU A 82 15.26 -7.63 16.47
CA GLU A 82 15.78 -8.89 17.00
C GLU A 82 16.07 -9.83 15.82
N TYR A 83 17.34 -9.93 15.44
CA TYR A 83 17.77 -10.78 14.33
C TYR A 83 17.70 -12.26 14.71
N THR A 84 17.13 -13.07 13.82
CA THR A 84 17.10 -14.51 13.92
C THR A 84 18.02 -15.15 12.87
N ASP A 85 18.27 -16.44 13.00
CA ASP A 85 19.02 -17.20 11.99
C ASP A 85 18.33 -17.07 10.61
N GLY A 86 19.14 -17.00 9.55
CA GLY A 86 18.64 -16.90 8.17
C GLY A 86 18.41 -15.48 7.63
N GLY A 87 18.83 -14.43 8.34
CA GLY A 87 18.74 -13.04 7.85
C GLY A 87 17.36 -12.40 8.00
N MET A 88 16.51 -13.01 8.83
CA MET A 88 15.21 -12.46 9.25
C MET A 88 15.38 -11.67 10.55
N ALA A 89 14.49 -10.72 10.80
CA ALA A 89 14.43 -9.96 12.04
C ALA A 89 12.99 -9.76 12.50
N ASN A 90 12.75 -9.93 13.79
CA ASN A 90 11.51 -9.50 14.42
C ASN A 90 11.59 -8.00 14.66
N VAL A 91 10.63 -7.25 14.14
CA VAL A 91 10.58 -5.80 14.24
C VAL A 91 9.23 -5.31 14.72
N ASN A 92 9.25 -4.25 15.51
CA ASN A 92 8.08 -3.46 15.82
C ASN A 92 8.05 -2.27 14.85
N VAL A 93 7.00 -2.17 14.05
CA VAL A 93 6.83 -1.10 13.07
C VAL A 93 5.68 -0.22 13.52
N VAL A 94 5.88 1.10 13.41
CA VAL A 94 4.78 2.07 13.47
C VAL A 94 4.57 2.66 12.08
N VAL A 95 3.34 2.55 11.60
CA VAL A 95 2.87 3.22 10.38
C VAL A 95 1.98 4.38 10.80
N THR A 96 2.27 5.56 10.28
CA THR A 96 1.67 6.82 10.68
C THR A 96 0.95 7.39 9.47
N VAL A 97 -0.39 7.40 9.50
CA VAL A 97 -1.21 7.85 8.37
C VAL A 97 -1.92 9.16 8.73
N PRO A 98 -1.58 10.30 8.12
CA PRO A 98 -2.28 11.55 8.36
C PRO A 98 -3.67 11.54 7.69
N ALA A 99 -4.62 12.24 8.29
CA ALA A 99 -5.94 12.48 7.73
C ALA A 99 -6.37 13.92 7.96
N THR A 100 -6.95 14.54 6.93
CA THR A 100 -7.63 15.81 7.05
C THR A 100 -9.05 15.56 7.52
N VAL A 101 -9.45 16.21 8.60
CA VAL A 101 -10.82 16.18 9.11
C VAL A 101 -11.42 17.57 8.97
N ARG A 102 -12.65 17.63 8.48
CA ARG A 102 -13.47 18.84 8.46
C ARG A 102 -14.71 18.65 9.31
N VAL A 103 -14.97 19.59 10.20
CA VAL A 103 -16.16 19.64 11.07
C VAL A 103 -16.93 20.91 10.75
N GLY A 104 -18.11 20.75 10.15
CA GLY A 104 -18.85 21.85 9.56
C GLY A 104 -18.06 22.56 8.46
N GLU A 105 -18.34 23.85 8.27
CA GLU A 105 -17.75 24.67 7.21
C GLU A 105 -16.44 25.38 7.61
N CYS A 106 -16.15 25.49 8.92
CA CYS A 106 -15.12 26.41 9.42
C CYS A 106 -13.94 25.73 10.10
N HIS A 107 -14.03 24.44 10.44
CA HIS A 107 -12.99 23.75 11.21
C HIS A 107 -12.35 22.65 10.38
N GLU A 108 -11.13 22.89 9.93
CA GLU A 108 -10.30 21.90 9.25
C GLU A 108 -8.99 21.71 10.04
N PHE A 109 -8.64 20.46 10.31
CA PHE A 109 -7.37 20.12 10.96
C PHE A 109 -6.90 18.73 10.55
N THR A 110 -5.66 18.40 10.92
CA THR A 110 -5.06 17.10 10.62
C THR A 110 -5.01 16.24 11.88
N ILE A 111 -5.50 15.01 11.77
CA ILE A 111 -5.28 13.94 12.75
C ILE A 111 -4.33 12.89 12.18
N THR A 112 -3.92 11.94 13.00
CA THR A 112 -2.98 10.90 12.57
C THR A 112 -3.42 9.54 13.10
N PHE A 113 -3.38 8.50 12.27
CA PHE A 113 -3.65 7.13 12.69
C PHE A 113 -2.33 6.39 12.87
N PRO A 114 -1.91 6.10 14.11
CA PRO A 114 -0.76 5.23 14.36
C PRO A 114 -1.20 3.77 14.33
N VAL A 115 -0.57 2.98 13.46
CA VAL A 115 -0.73 1.53 13.39
C VAL A 115 0.55 0.88 13.91
N PHE A 116 0.45 0.15 15.01
CA PHE A 116 1.57 -0.61 15.57
C PHE A 116 1.49 -2.07 15.14
N ARG A 117 2.61 -2.62 14.70
CA ARG A 117 2.73 -4.03 14.30
C ARG A 117 4.02 -4.65 14.77
N SER A 118 3.94 -5.92 15.12
CA SER A 118 5.10 -6.78 15.39
C SER A 118 5.11 -7.87 14.33
N LEU A 119 6.16 -7.94 13.53
CA LEU A 119 6.24 -8.81 12.37
C LEU A 119 7.70 -9.21 12.10
N GLN A 120 7.87 -10.31 11.37
CA GLN A 120 9.17 -10.83 10.97
C GLN A 120 9.42 -10.45 9.51
N LEU A 121 10.56 -9.81 9.22
CA LEU A 121 10.96 -9.40 7.86
C LEU A 121 12.40 -9.78 7.56
N CYS A 122 12.71 -10.00 6.29
CA CYS A 122 14.09 -10.02 5.82
C CYS A 122 14.64 -8.58 5.75
N ILE A 123 15.55 -8.24 6.67
CA ILE A 123 16.15 -6.89 6.81
C ILE A 123 17.68 -6.99 6.80
N PRO A 124 18.31 -7.33 5.67
CA PRO A 124 19.77 -7.32 5.58
C PRO A 124 20.33 -5.91 5.74
N GLU A 125 21.62 -5.83 6.06
CA GLU A 125 22.32 -4.55 6.21
C GLU A 125 22.20 -3.69 4.94
N GLY A 126 21.97 -2.39 5.13
CA GLY A 126 21.80 -1.43 4.03
C GLY A 126 20.39 -1.40 3.41
N THR A 127 19.43 -2.17 3.94
CA THR A 127 18.03 -2.05 3.56
C THR A 127 17.33 -0.87 4.26
N ARG A 128 16.23 -0.44 3.65
CA ARG A 128 15.32 0.59 4.13
C ARG A 128 13.91 0.01 4.18
N LEU A 129 13.19 0.31 5.26
CA LEU A 129 11.77 0.01 5.39
C LEU A 129 10.96 1.07 4.64
N GLY A 130 10.04 0.64 3.79
CA GLY A 130 9.04 1.49 3.15
C GLY A 130 7.63 0.94 3.36
N CYS A 131 6.63 1.81 3.17
CA CYS A 131 5.22 1.44 3.23
C CYS A 131 4.43 2.10 2.11
N GLU A 132 3.47 1.36 1.58
CA GLU A 132 2.41 1.89 0.72
C GLU A 132 1.08 1.72 1.45
N VAL A 133 0.26 2.77 1.49
CA VAL A 133 -0.99 2.77 2.24
C VAL A 133 -2.14 3.13 1.33
N THR A 134 -3.22 2.37 1.43
CA THR A 134 -4.53 2.72 0.86
C THR A 134 -5.60 2.57 1.92
N GLY A 135 -6.76 3.20 1.74
CA GLY A 135 -7.81 3.09 2.74
C GLY A 135 -8.92 4.11 2.63
N THR A 136 -9.82 4.05 3.60
CA THR A 136 -10.91 5.01 3.80
C THR A 136 -10.96 5.45 5.26
N CYS A 137 -11.54 6.61 5.53
CA CYS A 137 -11.83 7.03 6.89
C CYS A 137 -13.22 7.64 6.99
N PHE A 138 -13.85 7.43 8.14
CA PHE A 138 -15.12 8.02 8.53
C PHE A 138 -14.99 8.59 9.94
N CYS A 139 -15.71 9.66 10.23
CA CYS A 139 -15.71 10.27 11.55
C CYS A 139 -17.14 10.63 11.94
N ASP A 140 -17.40 10.62 13.24
CA ASP A 140 -18.65 11.11 13.80
C ASP A 140 -18.39 11.81 15.14
N LEU A 141 -19.32 12.67 15.54
CA LEU A 141 -19.36 13.27 16.87
C LEU A 141 -20.15 12.33 17.78
N ILE A 142 -19.51 11.86 18.84
CA ILE A 142 -20.13 11.00 19.85
C ILE A 142 -20.20 11.73 21.19
N ASP A 143 -21.22 11.43 21.97
CA ASP A 143 -21.35 11.97 23.31
C ASP A 143 -20.37 11.25 24.24
N ALA A 144 -19.35 11.96 24.70
CA ALA A 144 -18.32 11.38 25.55
C ALA A 144 -18.83 11.09 26.97
N ASN A 145 -19.90 11.77 27.42
CA ASN A 145 -20.55 11.59 28.71
C ASN A 145 -22.05 11.88 28.63
N ALA A 146 -22.85 11.24 29.49
CA ALA A 146 -24.29 11.46 29.62
C ALA A 146 -24.68 12.87 30.13
N ASP A 147 -23.69 13.73 30.44
CA ASP A 147 -23.88 15.09 30.96
C ASP A 147 -23.92 16.18 29.86
N GLU A 148 -24.13 15.80 28.58
CA GLU A 148 -24.46 16.66 27.42
C GLU A 148 -23.47 17.80 27.07
N ARG A 149 -22.27 17.86 27.66
CA ARG A 149 -21.33 18.99 27.49
C ARG A 149 -19.98 18.66 26.86
N SER A 150 -19.67 17.38 26.67
CA SER A 150 -18.40 16.94 26.07
C SER A 150 -18.69 16.04 24.89
N GLU A 151 -18.42 16.53 23.69
CA GLU A 151 -18.43 15.74 22.46
C GLU A 151 -17.02 15.21 22.18
N GLU A 152 -16.92 13.99 21.70
CA GLU A 152 -15.70 13.42 21.17
C GLU A 152 -15.86 13.22 19.67
N LEU A 153 -14.91 13.72 18.90
CA LEU A 153 -14.79 13.38 17.51
C LEU A 153 -14.08 12.03 17.41
N CYS A 154 -14.80 10.99 17.05
CA CYS A 154 -14.25 9.66 16.82
C CYS A 154 -14.15 9.38 15.33
N CYS A 155 -12.93 9.12 14.88
CA CYS A 155 -12.61 8.76 13.52
C CYS A 155 -12.13 7.31 13.45
N VAL A 156 -12.59 6.59 12.45
CA VAL A 156 -12.17 5.22 12.15
C VAL A 156 -11.57 5.18 10.76
N ALA A 157 -10.36 4.65 10.66
CA ALA A 157 -9.67 4.43 9.40
C ALA A 157 -9.57 2.93 9.12
N ASN A 158 -10.03 2.51 7.93
CA ASN A 158 -9.78 1.18 7.38
C ASN A 158 -8.61 1.29 6.41
N LEU A 159 -7.49 0.67 6.74
CA LEU A 159 -6.22 0.81 6.04
C LEU A 159 -5.76 -0.55 5.50
N CYS A 160 -5.28 -0.56 4.27
CA CYS A 160 -4.46 -1.63 3.73
C CYS A 160 -3.03 -1.10 3.62
N VAL A 161 -2.10 -1.75 4.31
CA VAL A 161 -0.71 -1.34 4.44
C VAL A 161 0.18 -2.41 3.84
N VAL A 162 0.94 -2.06 2.81
CA VAL A 162 2.00 -2.90 2.26
C VAL A 162 3.33 -2.43 2.81
N LEU A 163 3.98 -3.24 3.63
CA LEU A 163 5.34 -2.98 4.12
C LEU A 163 6.35 -3.69 3.22
N HIS A 164 7.47 -3.06 2.94
CA HIS A 164 8.53 -3.64 2.12
C HIS A 164 9.92 -3.22 2.61
N THR A 165 10.90 -4.10 2.42
CA THR A 165 12.31 -3.82 2.71
C THR A 165 13.09 -3.77 1.40
N THR A 166 13.75 -2.65 1.13
CA THR A 166 14.47 -2.43 -0.14
C THR A 166 15.90 -2.01 0.10
N ALA A 167 16.82 -2.41 -0.79
CA ALA A 167 18.14 -1.78 -0.88
C ALA A 167 18.48 -1.45 -2.32
N ARG A 168 19.24 -0.37 -2.52
CA ARG A 168 19.80 -0.02 -3.82
C ARG A 168 20.92 -1.01 -4.16
N VAL A 169 20.73 -1.79 -5.21
CA VAL A 169 21.72 -2.78 -5.68
C VAL A 169 22.18 -2.46 -7.10
N ARG A 170 23.31 -3.04 -7.49
CA ARG A 170 23.76 -3.10 -8.87
C ARG A 170 23.65 -4.53 -9.36
N LEU A 171 22.91 -4.74 -10.45
CA LEU A 171 22.69 -6.06 -11.04
C LEU A 171 23.28 -6.11 -12.44
N LEU A 172 23.96 -7.21 -12.75
CA LEU A 172 24.34 -7.55 -14.12
C LEU A 172 23.16 -8.24 -14.78
N VAL A 173 22.61 -7.62 -15.81
CA VAL A 173 21.45 -8.14 -16.55
C VAL A 173 21.86 -8.38 -18.01
N PRO A 174 21.66 -9.59 -18.54
CA PRO A 174 21.81 -9.86 -19.97
C PRO A 174 20.79 -9.04 -20.76
N SER A 175 21.25 -8.23 -21.70
CA SER A 175 20.42 -7.46 -22.62
C SER A 175 20.38 -8.15 -23.99
N TYR A 176 19.20 -8.23 -24.59
CA TYR A 176 18.98 -8.77 -25.94
C TYR A 176 18.49 -7.67 -26.91
N GLY A 177 18.89 -6.43 -26.62
CA GLY A 177 18.49 -5.23 -27.35
C GLY A 177 17.38 -4.43 -26.66
N PHE A 178 16.99 -3.34 -27.32
CA PHE A 178 15.93 -2.44 -26.84
C PHE A 178 14.57 -2.85 -27.40
N CYS A 179 13.52 -2.73 -26.58
CA CYS A 179 12.15 -2.86 -27.06
C CYS A 179 11.82 -1.70 -28.02
N ALA A 180 11.59 -1.99 -29.30
CA ALA A 180 11.04 -1.02 -30.23
C ALA A 180 9.53 -0.87 -30.02
N PRO A 181 8.98 0.36 -29.91
CA PRO A 181 7.54 0.53 -29.79
C PRO A 181 6.84 0.02 -31.05
N GLY A 182 5.82 -0.81 -30.87
CA GLY A 182 4.91 -1.18 -31.95
C GLY A 182 3.93 -0.03 -32.26
N PRO A 183 3.31 0.00 -33.46
CA PRO A 183 2.27 0.97 -33.77
C PRO A 183 1.09 0.80 -32.81
N CYS A 184 0.50 1.92 -32.37
CA CYS A 184 -0.76 1.91 -31.65
C CYS A 184 -1.84 1.26 -32.53
N ARG A 185 -2.70 0.43 -31.94
CA ARG A 185 -3.92 0.00 -32.61
C ARG A 185 -4.94 1.11 -32.46
N ASP A 186 -5.46 1.61 -33.57
CA ASP A 186 -6.59 2.54 -33.52
C ASP A 186 -7.75 1.87 -32.79
N ALA A 187 -8.41 2.64 -31.91
CA ALA A 187 -9.68 2.20 -31.37
C ALA A 187 -10.62 1.91 -32.56
N PRO A 188 -11.32 0.77 -32.59
CA PRO A 188 -12.28 0.53 -33.65
C PRO A 188 -13.28 1.68 -33.66
N CYS A 189 -13.34 2.41 -34.78
CA CYS A 189 -14.38 3.40 -35.01
C CYS A 189 -15.72 2.68 -35.07
N SER A 190 -16.36 2.44 -33.93
CA SER A 190 -17.79 2.19 -33.89
C SER A 190 -18.47 3.53 -34.14
N ARG A 191 -18.63 3.89 -35.42
CA ARG A 191 -19.59 4.94 -35.79
C ARG A 191 -20.94 4.48 -35.23
N PRO A 192 -21.58 5.24 -34.32
CA PRO A 192 -22.98 4.98 -34.00
C PRO A 192 -23.73 5.08 -35.33
N GLN A 193 -24.39 3.99 -35.75
CA GLN A 193 -25.21 4.02 -36.96
C GLN A 193 -26.27 5.12 -36.77
N GLY A 194 -26.13 6.26 -37.46
CA GLY A 194 -27.13 7.33 -37.38
C GLY A 194 -26.69 8.76 -37.70
N HIS A 195 -25.40 9.12 -37.64
CA HIS A 195 -24.99 10.51 -37.92
C HIS A 195 -24.40 10.72 -39.32
N PRO A 196 -24.90 11.69 -40.12
CA PRO A 196 -24.36 12.02 -41.44
C PRO A 196 -22.95 12.65 -41.33
N ALA A 197 -22.20 12.51 -42.42
CA ALA A 197 -20.77 12.81 -42.52
C ALA A 197 -20.40 14.27 -42.15
N GLY A 198 -19.33 14.42 -41.38
CA GLY A 198 -18.73 15.73 -41.08
C GLY A 198 -17.53 15.62 -40.15
N CYS A 199 -16.42 15.08 -40.66
CA CYS A 199 -15.08 15.36 -40.14
C CYS A 199 -14.16 15.55 -41.36
N GLU A 200 -14.13 16.77 -41.90
CA GLU A 200 -13.01 17.29 -42.67
C GLU A 200 -12.39 18.42 -41.84
N GLU A 201 -11.06 18.38 -41.77
CA GLU A 201 -10.04 19.21 -41.08
C GLU A 201 -10.46 20.29 -40.07
#